data_AF-A0A952SGQ1-F1
#
_entry.id   AF-A0A952SGQ1-F1
#
_cell.length_a   1.000
_cell.length_b   1.000
_cell.length_c   1.000
_cell.angle_alpha   90.00
_cell.angle_beta   90.00
_cell.angle_gamma   90.00
#
_symmetry.space_group_name_H-M   'P 1'
#
loop_
_entity.id
_entity.type
_entity.pdbx_description
1 polymer ?
#
loop_
_entity_poly.entity_id
_entity_poly.type
_entity_poly.pdbx_seq_one_letter_code
_entity_poly.pdbx_strand_id
1 'polypeptide(L)'
;ATQHEAADRYQHYRKDPTTVDSNIVPALVAILAHTGDEARYDEFSERYRTATTPQEERRYLFSLAAFRLPSAATRTLEKTINGEIRTQDAPFIVGALMSNVYSREQAWDFVKTNWDQMDRLFPKQGLRRMCGGIVGLVTPELEEDVRSFFTSHKIDLGGKTLEQYLEQLRVAVSFRERDGATLRASLQGQQSGVSS
;
A
#
# COMPACT_ATOMS: atom_id res chain seq x y z
N ALA A 1 -17.29 17.59 1.42
CA ALA A 1 -18.43 16.93 2.08
C ALA A 1 -18.06 15.55 2.61
N THR A 2 -17.79 14.56 1.76
CA THR A 2 -17.54 13.16 2.19
C THR A 2 -16.38 12.95 3.17
N GLN A 3 -15.26 13.65 2.98
CA GLN A 3 -14.09 13.54 3.89
C GLN A 3 -14.38 14.11 5.28
N HIS A 4 -15.13 15.22 5.35
CA HIS A 4 -15.53 15.87 6.60
C HIS A 4 -16.52 14.98 7.36
N GLU A 5 -17.54 14.48 6.66
CA GLU A 5 -18.50 13.51 7.23
C GLU A 5 -17.81 12.26 7.76
N ALA A 6 -16.80 11.74 7.04
CA ALA A 6 -16.03 10.59 7.49
C ALA A 6 -15.26 10.88 8.78
N ALA A 7 -14.65 12.07 8.89
CA ALA A 7 -13.97 12.51 10.10
C ALA A 7 -14.95 12.66 11.27
N ASP A 8 -16.10 13.26 11.06
CA ASP A 8 -17.11 13.46 12.09
C ASP A 8 -17.66 12.12 12.60
N ARG A 9 -18.04 11.20 11.71
CA ARG A 9 -18.49 9.85 12.12
C ARG A 9 -17.40 9.09 12.85
N TYR A 10 -16.15 9.20 12.39
CA TYR A 10 -15.04 8.55 13.09
C TYR A 10 -14.81 9.13 14.48
N GLN A 11 -15.01 10.45 14.68
CA GLN A 11 -14.97 11.06 16.02
C GLN A 11 -16.08 10.53 16.94
N HIS A 12 -17.29 10.32 16.42
CA HIS A 12 -18.38 9.71 17.19
C HIS A 12 -18.05 8.26 17.55
N TYR A 13 -17.61 7.46 16.57
CA TYR A 13 -17.14 6.09 16.79
C TYR A 13 -16.03 6.01 17.85
N ARG A 14 -15.11 6.99 17.87
CA ARG A 14 -14.04 7.06 18.86
C ARG A 14 -14.52 7.31 20.29
N LYS A 15 -15.63 8.03 20.46
CA LYS A 15 -16.22 8.32 21.77
C LYS A 15 -17.08 7.16 22.24
N ASP A 16 -17.86 6.59 21.34
CA ASP A 16 -18.73 5.45 21.60
C ASP A 16 -18.84 4.58 20.33
N PRO A 17 -18.22 3.39 20.33
CA PRO A 17 -18.25 2.48 19.18
C PRO A 17 -19.65 2.06 18.73
N THR A 18 -20.68 2.20 19.57
CA THR A 18 -22.06 1.83 19.25
C THR A 18 -22.79 2.90 18.42
N THR A 19 -22.24 4.11 18.33
CA THR A 19 -22.84 5.24 17.59
C THR A 19 -22.71 5.11 16.07
N VAL A 20 -21.89 4.19 15.60
CA VAL A 20 -21.57 3.99 14.19
C VAL A 20 -21.65 2.51 13.87
N ASP A 21 -22.33 2.16 12.76
CA ASP A 21 -22.38 0.77 12.30
C ASP A 21 -20.95 0.24 12.08
N SER A 22 -20.62 -0.88 12.71
CA SER A 22 -19.32 -1.54 12.59
C SER A 22 -18.90 -1.81 11.14
N ASN A 23 -19.87 -1.98 10.22
CA ASN A 23 -19.64 -2.23 8.80
C ASN A 23 -19.12 -0.99 8.04
N ILE A 24 -19.38 0.22 8.53
CA ILE A 24 -18.90 1.45 7.86
C ILE A 24 -17.54 1.90 8.38
N VAL A 25 -17.10 1.46 9.56
CA VAL A 25 -15.81 1.83 10.16
C VAL A 25 -14.60 1.56 9.24
N PRO A 26 -14.50 0.42 8.52
CA PRO A 26 -13.41 0.21 7.57
C PRO A 26 -13.34 1.29 6.48
N ALA A 27 -14.49 1.74 5.96
CA ALA A 27 -14.54 2.79 4.95
C ALA A 27 -14.12 4.15 5.53
N LEU A 28 -14.53 4.47 6.76
CA LEU A 28 -14.10 5.68 7.48
C LEU A 28 -12.58 5.71 7.64
N VAL A 29 -11.99 4.61 8.15
CA VAL A 29 -10.54 4.48 8.34
C VAL A 29 -9.80 4.57 7.01
N ALA A 30 -10.30 3.94 5.94
CA ALA A 30 -9.68 4.03 4.63
C ALA A 30 -9.66 5.47 4.07
N ILE A 31 -10.78 6.20 4.18
CA ILE A 31 -10.86 7.60 3.75
C ILE A 31 -9.88 8.45 4.56
N LEU A 32 -9.89 8.31 5.88
CA LEU A 32 -9.07 9.11 6.78
C LEU A 32 -7.58 8.82 6.66
N ALA A 33 -7.17 7.57 6.40
CA ALA A 33 -5.78 7.26 6.08
C ALA A 33 -5.37 7.90 4.76
N HIS A 34 -6.20 7.74 3.72
CA HIS A 34 -5.89 8.28 2.40
C HIS A 34 -5.76 9.81 2.43
N THR A 35 -6.61 10.52 3.18
CA THR A 35 -6.58 11.99 3.25
C THR A 35 -5.84 12.53 4.47
N GLY A 36 -5.22 11.65 5.25
CA GLY A 36 -4.62 11.98 6.54
C GLY A 36 -3.31 12.75 6.43
N ASP A 37 -3.05 13.57 7.45
CA ASP A 37 -1.79 14.24 7.72
C ASP A 37 -0.92 13.43 8.71
N GLU A 38 0.21 14.00 9.13
CA GLU A 38 1.13 13.37 10.11
C GLU A 38 0.42 13.04 11.43
N ALA A 39 -0.45 13.94 11.92
CA ALA A 39 -1.18 13.73 13.16
C ALA A 39 -2.14 12.53 13.05
N ARG A 40 -2.81 12.37 11.89
CA ARG A 40 -3.65 11.21 11.61
C ARG A 40 -2.82 9.92 11.51
N TYR A 41 -1.63 9.99 10.92
CA TYR A 41 -0.72 8.84 10.85
C TYR A 41 -0.28 8.40 12.24
N ASP A 42 0.14 9.35 13.09
CA ASP A 42 0.54 9.08 14.47
C ASP A 42 -0.61 8.45 15.27
N GLU A 43 -1.83 8.98 15.11
CA GLU A 43 -3.02 8.41 15.71
C GLU A 43 -3.24 6.95 15.27
N PHE A 44 -3.18 6.66 13.96
CA PHE A 44 -3.44 5.32 13.45
C PHE A 44 -2.32 4.35 13.82
N SER A 45 -1.06 4.82 13.88
CA SER A 45 0.08 4.04 14.36
C SER A 45 -0.09 3.67 15.84
N GLU A 46 -0.56 4.62 16.66
CA GLU A 46 -0.84 4.34 18.07
C GLU A 46 -2.01 3.36 18.22
N ARG A 47 -3.07 3.52 17.43
CA ARG A 47 -4.22 2.60 17.42
C ARG A 47 -3.84 1.18 17.03
N TYR A 48 -2.92 1.03 16.07
CA TYR A 48 -2.34 -0.28 15.76
C TYR A 48 -1.62 -0.86 16.99
N ARG A 49 -0.76 -0.06 17.63
CA ARG A 49 0.05 -0.48 18.78
C ARG A 49 -0.79 -0.87 20.01
N THR A 50 -1.89 -0.17 20.26
CA THR A 50 -2.74 -0.37 21.46
C THR A 50 -4.04 -1.11 21.17
N ALA A 51 -4.20 -1.71 19.99
CA ALA A 51 -5.41 -2.45 19.63
C ALA A 51 -5.66 -3.59 20.62
N THR A 52 -6.90 -3.73 21.07
CA THR A 52 -7.30 -4.79 22.02
C THR A 52 -7.88 -6.01 21.29
N THR A 53 -8.21 -5.87 20.01
CA THR A 53 -8.75 -6.93 19.17
C THR A 53 -7.90 -7.16 17.93
N PRO A 54 -7.76 -8.41 17.44
CA PRO A 54 -7.04 -8.70 16.20
C PRO A 54 -7.64 -7.98 14.97
N GLN A 55 -8.96 -7.75 14.97
CA GLN A 55 -9.64 -7.05 13.88
C GLN A 55 -9.23 -5.57 13.83
N GLU A 56 -9.14 -4.89 14.97
CA GLU A 56 -8.66 -3.51 15.03
C GLU A 56 -7.17 -3.41 14.74
N GLU A 57 -6.37 -4.32 15.30
CA GLU A 57 -4.93 -4.39 15.02
C GLU A 57 -4.70 -4.45 13.50
N ARG A 58 -5.37 -5.40 12.83
CA ARG A 58 -5.27 -5.56 11.37
C ARG A 58 -5.81 -4.34 10.61
N ARG A 59 -6.93 -3.76 11.05
CA ARG A 59 -7.51 -2.57 10.40
C ARG A 59 -6.52 -1.41 10.39
N TYR A 60 -5.96 -1.06 11.55
CA TYR A 60 -5.04 0.07 11.65
C TYR A 60 -3.69 -0.25 11.02
N LEU A 61 -3.17 -1.47 11.14
CA LEU A 61 -1.95 -1.89 10.46
C LEU A 61 -2.03 -1.67 8.94
N PHE A 62 -3.07 -2.16 8.28
CA PHE A 62 -3.23 -1.98 6.84
C PHE A 62 -3.55 -0.54 6.45
N SER A 63 -4.15 0.25 7.36
CA SER A 63 -4.38 1.67 7.10
C SER A 63 -3.08 2.48 6.98
N LEU A 64 -1.99 2.07 7.64
CA LEU A 64 -0.70 2.76 7.55
C LEU A 64 -0.13 2.76 6.12
N ALA A 65 -0.42 1.72 5.33
CA ALA A 65 -0.02 1.62 3.93
C ALA A 65 -0.88 2.48 2.96
N ALA A 66 -2.00 3.03 3.43
CA ALA A 66 -2.95 3.78 2.61
C ALA A 66 -2.70 5.31 2.61
N PHE A 67 -1.82 5.79 3.49
CA PHE A 67 -1.44 7.21 3.54
C PHE A 67 -0.73 7.64 2.25
N ARG A 68 -0.90 8.92 1.90
CA ARG A 68 -0.26 9.54 0.72
C ARG A 68 1.06 10.25 1.05
N LEU A 69 1.39 10.36 2.33
CA LEU A 69 2.56 11.10 2.81
C LEU A 69 3.83 10.26 2.58
N PRO A 70 4.88 10.83 1.95
CA PRO A 70 6.16 10.12 1.79
C PRO A 70 6.80 9.72 3.13
N SER A 71 6.67 10.57 4.15
CA SER A 71 7.13 10.30 5.53
C SER A 71 6.42 9.10 6.15
N ALA A 72 5.10 8.99 5.97
CA ALA A 72 4.32 7.85 6.45
C ALA A 72 4.78 6.54 5.80
N ALA A 73 5.10 6.57 4.50
CA ALA A 73 5.66 5.42 3.81
C ALA A 73 7.03 5.03 4.37
N THR A 74 7.96 5.98 4.55
CA THR A 74 9.27 5.71 5.20
C THR A 74 9.08 5.02 6.55
N ARG A 75 8.31 5.66 7.44
CA ARG A 75 8.11 5.20 8.82
C ARG A 75 7.46 3.83 8.85
N THR A 76 6.52 3.56 7.93
CA THR A 76 5.85 2.25 7.85
C THR A 76 6.80 1.17 7.33
N LEU A 77 7.63 1.46 6.33
CA LEU A 77 8.63 0.53 5.80
C LEU A 77 9.66 0.16 6.88
N GLU A 78 10.18 1.13 7.62
CA GLU A 78 11.12 0.89 8.72
C GLU A 78 10.53 -0.05 9.78
N LYS A 79 9.24 0.14 10.12
CA LYS A 79 8.51 -0.75 11.04
C LYS A 79 8.47 -2.21 10.59
N THR A 80 8.54 -2.48 9.29
CA THR A 80 8.50 -3.85 8.74
C THR A 80 9.78 -4.63 9.00
N ILE A 81 10.91 -3.96 9.26
CA ILE A 81 12.22 -4.62 9.44
C ILE A 81 12.85 -4.35 10.80
N ASN A 82 12.29 -3.44 11.61
CA ASN A 82 12.80 -3.09 12.95
C ASN A 82 12.11 -3.85 14.11
N GLY A 83 11.11 -4.69 13.81
CA GLY A 83 10.39 -5.52 14.78
C GLY A 83 9.09 -4.91 15.33
N GLU A 84 8.74 -3.68 14.97
CA GLU A 84 7.45 -3.08 15.38
C GLU A 84 6.25 -3.73 14.68
N ILE A 85 6.40 -4.16 13.42
CA ILE A 85 5.42 -4.99 12.72
C ILE A 85 5.88 -6.45 12.76
N ARG A 86 4.96 -7.35 13.11
CA ARG A 86 5.22 -8.80 13.15
C ARG A 86 5.72 -9.28 11.78
N THR A 87 6.76 -10.11 11.77
CA THR A 87 7.43 -10.59 10.55
C THR A 87 6.52 -11.35 9.59
N GLN A 88 5.41 -11.92 10.07
CA GLN A 88 4.39 -12.57 9.23
C GLN A 88 3.46 -11.59 8.52
N ASP A 89 3.26 -10.39 9.10
CA ASP A 89 2.36 -9.35 8.58
C ASP A 89 3.13 -8.34 7.70
N ALA A 90 4.40 -8.09 8.04
CA ALA A 90 5.31 -7.18 7.33
C ALA A 90 5.32 -7.34 5.79
N PRO A 91 5.41 -8.56 5.20
CA PRO A 91 5.41 -8.74 3.75
C PRO A 91 4.16 -8.18 3.06
N PHE A 92 3.01 -8.27 3.72
CA PHE A 92 1.75 -7.74 3.18
C PHE A 92 1.72 -6.21 3.17
N ILE A 93 2.36 -5.57 4.15
CA ILE A 93 2.45 -4.11 4.26
C ILE A 93 3.41 -3.55 3.23
N VAL A 94 4.57 -4.18 3.05
CA VAL A 94 5.50 -3.81 1.97
C VAL A 94 4.85 -3.96 0.60
N GLY A 95 4.15 -5.08 0.36
CA GLY A 95 3.41 -5.30 -0.88
C GLY A 95 2.30 -4.27 -1.14
N ALA A 96 1.57 -3.88 -0.09
CA ALA A 96 0.55 -2.83 -0.17
C ALA A 96 1.14 -1.45 -0.50
N LEU A 97 2.28 -1.10 0.09
CA LEU A 97 3.00 0.13 -0.23
C LEU A 97 3.54 0.14 -1.67
N MET A 98 4.09 -0.98 -2.15
CA MET A 98 4.48 -1.11 -3.58
C MET A 98 3.29 -0.99 -4.54
N SER A 99 2.07 -1.27 -4.09
CA SER A 99 0.85 -1.14 -4.88
C SER A 99 0.21 0.26 -4.81
N ASN A 100 0.67 1.13 -3.91
CA ASN A 100 0.10 2.45 -3.70
C ASN A 100 0.85 3.49 -4.54
N VAL A 101 0.13 4.22 -5.40
CA VAL A 101 0.70 5.21 -6.34
C VAL A 101 1.55 6.30 -5.66
N TYR A 102 1.30 6.60 -4.38
CA TYR A 102 2.02 7.64 -3.64
C TYR A 102 3.31 7.14 -2.97
N SER A 103 3.48 5.84 -2.80
CA SER A 103 4.62 5.25 -2.07
C SER A 103 5.37 4.16 -2.82
N ARG A 104 4.86 3.71 -3.97
CA ARG A 104 5.39 2.55 -4.68
C ARG A 104 6.88 2.62 -5.03
N GLU A 105 7.36 3.78 -5.47
CA GLU A 105 8.76 3.96 -5.89
C GLU A 105 9.68 3.92 -4.66
N GLN A 106 9.30 4.66 -3.62
CA GLN A 106 9.99 4.63 -2.32
C GLN A 106 10.00 3.23 -1.69
N ALA A 107 8.88 2.51 -1.76
CA ALA A 107 8.77 1.14 -1.27
C ALA A 107 9.65 0.19 -2.07
N TRP A 108 9.72 0.35 -3.38
CA TRP A 108 10.60 -0.44 -4.24
C TRP A 108 12.08 -0.19 -3.96
N ASP A 109 12.50 1.07 -3.81
CA ASP A 109 13.86 1.42 -3.42
C ASP A 109 14.24 0.85 -2.05
N PHE A 110 13.30 0.88 -1.09
CA PHE A 110 13.48 0.28 0.21
C PHE A 110 13.63 -1.25 0.14
N VAL A 111 12.82 -1.92 -0.70
CA VAL A 111 12.93 -3.38 -0.93
C VAL A 111 14.28 -3.74 -1.51
N LYS A 112 14.74 -3.04 -2.56
CA LYS A 112 16.07 -3.26 -3.15
C LYS A 112 17.18 -3.08 -2.11
N THR A 113 17.10 -2.02 -1.32
CA THR A 113 18.13 -1.67 -0.31
C THR A 113 18.18 -2.67 0.85
N ASN A 114 17.03 -3.21 1.27
CA ASN A 114 16.91 -4.03 2.48
C ASN A 114 16.61 -5.50 2.19
N TRP A 115 16.79 -5.95 0.94
CA TRP A 115 16.38 -7.27 0.49
C TRP A 115 16.93 -8.40 1.38
N ASP A 116 18.23 -8.39 1.66
CA ASP A 116 18.87 -9.44 2.46
C ASP A 116 18.32 -9.50 3.89
N GLN A 117 17.94 -8.35 4.46
CA GLN A 117 17.31 -8.30 5.78
C GLN A 117 15.88 -8.86 5.71
N MET A 118 15.11 -8.48 4.69
CA MET A 118 13.76 -9.01 4.46
C MET A 118 13.79 -10.53 4.24
N ASP A 119 14.74 -11.04 3.45
CA ASP A 119 14.88 -12.48 3.17
C ASP A 119 15.18 -13.33 4.41
N ARG A 120 15.90 -12.75 5.38
CA ARG A 120 16.17 -13.35 6.70
C ARG A 120 15.00 -13.25 7.66
N LEU A 121 14.31 -12.11 7.69
CA LEU A 121 13.24 -11.84 8.65
C LEU A 121 11.90 -12.45 8.25
N PHE A 122 11.57 -12.42 6.97
CA PHE A 122 10.23 -12.74 6.49
C PHE A 122 10.08 -14.24 6.22
N PRO A 123 8.92 -14.84 6.56
CA PRO A 123 8.61 -16.18 6.11
C PRO A 123 8.68 -16.24 4.58
N LYS A 124 9.28 -17.29 4.01
CA LYS A 124 9.46 -17.42 2.55
C LYS A 124 8.15 -17.27 1.75
N GLN A 125 7.05 -17.80 2.28
CA GLN A 125 5.73 -17.63 1.67
C GLN A 125 5.23 -16.18 1.73
N GLY A 126 5.54 -15.45 2.79
CA GLY A 126 5.27 -14.02 2.91
C GLY A 126 6.08 -13.21 1.91
N LEU A 127 7.39 -13.46 1.83
CA LEU A 127 8.29 -12.81 0.87
C LEU A 127 7.82 -13.01 -0.58
N ARG A 128 7.41 -14.24 -0.92
CA ARG A 128 6.83 -14.56 -2.22
C ARG A 128 5.55 -13.75 -2.52
N ARG A 129 4.66 -13.59 -1.53
CA ARG A 129 3.44 -12.77 -1.69
C ARG A 129 3.73 -11.28 -1.77
N MET A 130 4.74 -10.78 -1.03
CA MET A 130 5.20 -9.40 -1.10
C MET A 130 5.57 -9.01 -2.53
N CYS A 131 6.28 -9.90 -3.25
CA CYS A 131 6.65 -9.68 -4.65
C CYS A 131 5.45 -9.50 -5.59
N GLY A 132 4.23 -9.88 -5.21
CA GLY A 132 3.04 -9.53 -5.98
C GLY A 132 2.78 -8.02 -6.07
N GLY A 133 3.31 -7.23 -5.11
CA GLY A 133 3.21 -5.78 -5.13
C GLY A 133 3.96 -5.10 -6.27
N ILE A 134 4.92 -5.78 -6.94
CA ILE A 134 5.66 -5.21 -8.07
C ILE A 134 4.73 -4.83 -9.23
N VAL A 135 3.54 -5.45 -9.32
CA VAL A 135 2.53 -5.13 -10.33
C VAL A 135 2.06 -3.67 -10.24
N GLY A 136 2.24 -3.00 -9.10
CA GLY A 136 1.97 -1.56 -8.94
C GLY A 136 3.00 -0.61 -9.57
N LEU A 137 4.17 -1.12 -9.95
CA LEU A 137 5.31 -0.38 -10.50
C LEU A 137 5.17 -0.14 -12.00
N VAL A 138 4.05 0.47 -12.38
CA VAL A 138 3.53 0.49 -13.77
C VAL A 138 4.22 1.50 -14.71
N THR A 139 5.55 1.67 -14.64
CA THR A 139 6.33 2.44 -15.65
C THR A 139 7.33 1.52 -16.35
N PRO A 140 7.70 1.78 -17.61
CA PRO A 140 8.74 1.01 -18.30
C PRO A 140 10.07 0.95 -17.53
N GLU A 141 10.48 2.07 -16.93
CA GLU A 141 11.75 2.18 -16.19
C GLU A 141 11.75 1.28 -14.96
N LEU A 142 10.67 1.30 -14.18
CA LEU A 142 10.51 0.39 -13.03
C LEU A 142 10.35 -1.08 -13.46
N GLU A 143 9.72 -1.38 -14.60
CA GLU A 143 9.65 -2.75 -15.11
C GLU A 143 11.05 -3.31 -15.38
N GLU A 144 11.89 -2.53 -16.08
CA GLU A 144 13.26 -2.89 -16.38
C GLU A 144 14.10 -3.09 -15.11
N ASP A 145 13.96 -2.19 -14.13
CA ASP A 145 14.65 -2.27 -12.84
C ASP A 145 14.23 -3.52 -12.05
N VAL A 146 12.93 -3.82 -11.99
CA VAL A 146 12.40 -5.04 -11.35
C VAL A 146 12.98 -6.31 -12.00
N ARG A 147 12.99 -6.39 -13.33
CA ARG A 147 13.56 -7.55 -14.05
C ARG A 147 15.05 -7.70 -13.78
N SER A 148 15.78 -6.59 -13.78
CA SER A 148 17.23 -6.57 -13.50
C SER A 148 17.54 -7.01 -12.08
N PHE A 149 16.74 -6.57 -11.11
CA PHE A 149 16.87 -6.96 -9.71
C PHE A 149 16.73 -8.48 -9.52
N PHE A 150 15.64 -9.09 -10.01
CA PHE A 150 15.42 -10.52 -9.84
C PHE A 150 16.40 -11.40 -10.63
N THR A 151 16.91 -10.91 -11.76
CA THR A 151 17.93 -11.63 -12.56
C THR A 151 19.29 -11.64 -11.86
N SER A 152 19.70 -10.51 -11.29
CA SER A 152 21.01 -10.35 -10.64
C SER A 152 21.09 -11.06 -9.28
N HIS A 153 20.01 -11.08 -8.50
CA HIS A 153 20.01 -11.60 -7.12
C HIS A 153 19.72 -13.10 -7.01
N LYS A 154 19.44 -13.81 -8.13
CA LYS A 154 19.10 -15.26 -8.16
C LYS A 154 18.13 -15.68 -7.06
N ILE A 155 17.05 -14.93 -6.91
CA ILE A 155 16.12 -15.11 -5.80
C ILE A 155 15.21 -16.32 -6.07
N ASP A 156 15.32 -17.37 -5.25
CA ASP A 156 14.41 -18.52 -5.34
C ASP A 156 13.11 -18.26 -4.55
N LEU A 157 12.08 -17.79 -5.26
CA LEU A 157 10.72 -17.60 -4.75
C LEU A 157 9.73 -18.62 -5.35
N GLY A 158 10.22 -19.78 -5.81
CA GLY A 158 9.38 -20.76 -6.50
C GLY A 158 8.95 -20.27 -7.88
N GLY A 159 9.95 -19.91 -8.69
CA GLY A 159 9.98 -19.54 -10.13
C GLY A 159 8.65 -19.14 -10.78
N LYS A 160 7.73 -20.11 -10.92
CA LYS A 160 6.45 -19.95 -11.60
C LYS A 160 5.61 -18.75 -11.15
N THR A 161 5.50 -18.41 -9.85
CA THR A 161 4.69 -17.21 -9.50
C THR A 161 5.44 -15.89 -9.63
N LEU A 162 6.77 -15.89 -9.56
CA LEU A 162 7.53 -14.69 -9.89
C LEU A 162 7.35 -14.35 -11.37
N GLU A 163 7.44 -15.36 -12.25
CA GLU A 163 7.12 -15.21 -13.68
C GLU A 163 5.71 -14.65 -13.90
N GLN A 164 4.72 -15.14 -13.16
CA GLN A 164 3.34 -14.63 -13.23
C GLN A 164 3.24 -13.15 -12.83
N TYR A 165 3.94 -12.72 -11.77
CA TYR A 165 3.93 -11.31 -11.36
C TYR A 165 4.66 -10.42 -12.37
N LEU A 166 5.76 -10.88 -12.96
CA LEU A 166 6.47 -10.15 -14.01
C LEU A 166 5.62 -10.00 -15.28
N GLU A 167 4.83 -11.02 -15.61
CA GLU A 167 3.88 -10.94 -16.72
C GLU A 167 2.74 -9.96 -16.41
N GLN A 168 2.17 -10.01 -15.21
CA GLN A 168 1.15 -9.05 -14.78
C GLN A 168 1.67 -7.60 -14.79
N LEU A 169 2.92 -7.39 -14.36
CA LEU A 169 3.58 -6.10 -14.44
C LEU A 169 3.70 -5.64 -15.90
N ARG A 170 4.15 -6.51 -16.82
CA ARG A 170 4.23 -6.18 -18.25
C ARG A 170 2.88 -5.75 -18.83
N VAL A 171 1.83 -6.48 -18.48
CA VAL A 171 0.45 -6.15 -18.89
C VAL A 171 0.03 -4.78 -18.36
N ALA A 172 0.31 -4.49 -17.09
CA ALA A 172 -0.06 -3.22 -16.46
C ALA A 172 0.70 -2.02 -17.06
N VAL A 173 2.00 -2.17 -17.35
CA VAL A 173 2.82 -1.17 -18.06
C VAL A 173 2.28 -0.93 -19.46
N SER A 174 2.09 -2.00 -20.23
CA SER A 174 1.59 -1.91 -21.61
C SER A 174 0.20 -1.25 -21.69
N PHE A 175 -0.68 -1.56 -20.73
CA PHE A 175 -1.98 -0.91 -20.62
C PHE A 175 -1.85 0.59 -20.36
N ARG A 176 -0.99 1.00 -19.41
CA ARG A 176 -0.77 2.41 -19.11
C ARG A 176 -0.20 3.18 -20.31
N GLU A 177 0.75 2.60 -21.03
CA GLU A 177 1.36 3.22 -22.23
C GLU A 177 0.34 3.41 -23.36
N ARG A 178 -0.42 2.35 -23.65
CA ARG A 178 -1.39 2.36 -24.77
C ARG A 178 -2.61 3.22 -24.49
N ASP A 179 -3.21 3.09 -23.30
CA ASP A 179 -4.54 3.61 -23.03
C ASP A 179 -4.50 4.87 -22.14
N GLY A 180 -3.35 5.20 -21.53
CA GLY A 180 -3.23 6.29 -20.57
C GLY A 180 -3.55 7.68 -21.13
N ALA A 181 -3.11 7.98 -22.35
CA ALA A 181 -3.41 9.26 -23.01
C ALA A 181 -4.90 9.38 -23.36
N THR A 182 -5.47 8.31 -23.94
CA THR A 182 -6.89 8.24 -24.32
C THR A 182 -7.81 8.36 -23.10
N LEU A 183 -7.51 7.65 -22.01
CA LEU A 183 -8.28 7.73 -20.77
C LEU A 183 -8.23 9.15 -20.18
N ARG A 184 -7.04 9.78 -20.17
CA ARG A 184 -6.89 11.16 -19.69
C ARG A 184 -7.75 12.14 -20.50
N ALA A 185 -7.71 12.05 -21.82
CA ALA A 185 -8.49 12.92 -22.71
C ALA A 185 -10.00 12.74 -22.49
N SER A 186 -10.49 11.50 -22.40
CA SER A 186 -11.90 11.20 -22.16
C SER A 186 -12.41 11.73 -20.82
N LEU A 187 -11.63 11.57 -19.74
CA LEU A 187 -12.01 12.04 -18.41
C LEU A 187 -12.01 13.58 -18.31
N GLN A 188 -11.08 14.25 -18.99
CA GLN A 188 -11.05 15.71 -19.08
C GLN A 188 -12.24 16.24 -19.89
N GLY A 189 -12.56 15.62 -21.02
CA GLY A 189 -13.72 15.99 -21.85
C GLY A 189 -15.06 15.81 -21.12
N GLN A 190 -15.18 14.81 -20.25
CA GLN A 190 -16.38 14.61 -19.42
C GLN A 190 -16.51 15.66 -18.29
N GLN A 191 -15.41 16.11 -17.68
CA GLN A 191 -15.46 17.18 -16.66
C GLN A 191 -15.88 18.54 -17.23
N SER A 192 -15.53 18.82 -18.48
CA SER A 192 -15.95 20.05 -19.17
C SER A 192 -17.44 20.07 -19.53
N GLY A 193 -18.08 18.92 -19.74
CA GLY A 193 -19.50 18.81 -20.08
C GLY A 193 -20.47 18.80 -18.88
N VAL A 194 -19.96 18.68 -17.65
CA VAL A 194 -20.76 18.72 -16.40
C VAL A 194 -20.79 20.13 -15.78
N SER A 195 -19.98 21.06 -16.30
CA SER A 195 -19.87 22.45 -15.80
C SER A 195 -20.68 23.47 -16.61
N SER A 196 -21.61 23.00 -17.45
CA SER A 196 -22.48 23.81 -18.32
C SER A 196 -23.93 23.35 -18.21
#